data_AF-A0A8D9LDH5-F1
#
_entry.id   AF-A0A8D9LDH5-F1
#
_cell.length_a   1.000
_cell.length_b   1.000
_cell.length_c   1.000
_cell.angle_alpha   90.00
_cell.angle_beta   90.00
_cell.angle_gamma   90.00
#
_symmetry.space_group_name_H-M   'P 1'
#
loop_
_entity.id
_entity.type
_entity.pdbx_description
1 polymer ?
#
loop_
_entity_poly.entity_id
_entity_poly.type
_entity_poly.pdbx_seq_one_letter_code
_entity_poly.pdbx_strand_id
1 'polypeptide(L)'
;MSENNTIQIKKDLQQITDMLLLNGTLTECPGLVHGKMGIAIFFFHYAQYTNNMLFADYAMDLIDQILNQLHVNSPANYKKGIAGIGVGFDYMIRNNFLDIEDDICEDFDGRMYRAVKYDPWQDFSQYNGLTGYGRYWMTRLNFPTPAMQARECLTSIVKLIEEHLPDISAEEQIDVYCFLYDLQEISGSDRYTGLLEQCRRIWGVQSPDLIQAIPRLKESVVGNIARVYLHHRYLHEPIHDNVDITLKQIPDLEMGKAPVATGLLNGYAGEGMIRLAALDRANISWVNLL
;
A
#
# COMPACT_ATOMS: atom_id res chain seq x y z
N MET A 1 10.25 -22.78 11.59
CA MET A 1 11.27 -21.73 11.85
C MET A 1 12.11 -22.20 13.03
N SER A 2 13.44 -22.04 12.99
CA SER A 2 14.31 -22.46 14.12
C SER A 2 14.17 -21.49 15.30
N GLU A 3 14.45 -21.96 16.51
CA GLU A 3 14.41 -21.11 17.73
C GLU A 3 15.38 -19.92 17.64
N ASN A 4 16.57 -20.15 17.06
CA ASN A 4 17.56 -19.10 16.81
C ASN A 4 17.06 -18.02 15.85
N ASN A 5 16.34 -18.39 14.77
CA ASN A 5 15.77 -17.42 13.84
C ASN A 5 14.71 -16.55 14.54
N THR A 6 13.88 -17.15 15.40
CA THR A 6 12.86 -16.41 16.17
C THR A 6 13.50 -15.38 17.12
N ILE A 7 14.60 -15.74 17.80
CA ILE A 7 15.34 -14.83 18.68
C ILE A 7 15.92 -13.65 17.88
N GLN A 8 16.51 -13.93 16.72
CA GLN A 8 17.09 -12.91 15.86
C GLN A 8 16.01 -11.95 15.31
N ILE A 9 14.87 -12.45 14.84
CA ILE A 9 13.76 -11.62 14.37
C ILE A 9 13.26 -10.67 15.46
N LYS A 10 13.15 -11.14 16.71
CA LYS A 10 12.75 -10.29 17.85
C LYS A 10 13.77 -9.20 18.14
N LYS A 11 15.07 -9.51 18.02
CA LYS A 11 16.13 -8.53 18.19
C LYS A 11 16.09 -7.46 17.10
N ASP A 12 15.91 -7.87 15.84
CA ASP A 12 15.76 -6.96 14.72
C ASP A 12 14.54 -6.05 14.90
N LEU A 13 13.40 -6.60 15.34
CA LEU A 13 12.19 -5.83 15.66
C LEU A 13 12.46 -4.73 16.69
N GLN A 14 13.20 -5.04 17.75
CA GLN A 14 13.57 -4.03 18.75
C GLN A 14 14.42 -2.91 18.12
N GLN A 15 15.42 -3.27 17.31
CA GLN A 15 16.28 -2.29 16.63
C GLN A 15 15.51 -1.41 15.65
N ILE A 16 14.59 -1.99 14.89
CA ILE A 16 13.68 -1.30 13.98
C ILE A 16 12.82 -0.29 14.76
N THR A 17 12.22 -0.74 15.86
CA THR A 17 11.39 0.11 16.72
C THR A 17 12.19 1.27 17.29
N ASP A 18 13.40 1.03 17.81
CA ASP A 18 14.25 2.08 18.36
C ASP A 18 14.60 3.14 17.30
N MET A 19 14.91 2.69 16.06
CA MET A 19 15.18 3.59 14.95
C MET A 19 13.95 4.40 14.52
N LEU A 20 12.78 3.78 14.49
CA LEU A 20 11.54 4.44 14.13
C LEU A 20 11.05 5.41 15.21
N LEU A 21 11.26 5.13 16.49
CA LEU A 21 10.95 6.08 17.57
C LEU A 21 11.79 7.35 17.46
N LEU A 22 13.09 7.20 17.14
CA LEU A 22 14.01 8.33 16.98
C LEU A 22 13.73 9.17 15.73
N ASN A 23 13.33 8.54 14.63
CA ASN A 23 13.25 9.19 13.31
C ASN A 23 11.82 9.39 12.78
N GLY A 24 10.80 8.80 13.42
CA GLY A 24 9.44 8.80 12.91
C GLY A 24 8.84 10.20 12.84
N THR A 25 8.91 10.96 13.93
CA THR A 25 8.46 12.36 13.98
C THR A 25 9.31 13.30 13.11
N LEU A 26 10.59 12.96 12.90
CA LEU A 26 11.50 13.68 12.00
C LEU A 26 11.21 13.42 10.51
N THR A 27 10.44 12.38 10.18
CA THR A 27 10.11 12.05 8.80
C THR A 27 9.19 13.11 8.21
N GLU A 28 9.67 13.92 7.26
CA GLU A 28 8.89 15.03 6.71
C GLU A 28 7.67 14.58 5.89
N CYS A 29 7.80 13.49 5.13
CA CYS A 29 6.75 13.00 4.24
C CYS A 29 5.56 12.44 5.04
N PRO A 30 4.31 12.93 4.85
CA PRO A 30 3.13 12.38 5.53
C PRO A 30 2.63 11.07 4.90
N GLY A 31 3.02 10.79 3.65
CA GLY A 31 2.40 9.73 2.86
C GLY A 31 2.67 8.29 3.30
N LEU A 32 2.00 7.36 2.62
CA LEU A 32 1.97 5.93 2.96
C LEU A 32 3.29 5.20 2.69
N VAL A 33 3.83 5.35 1.48
CA VAL A 33 4.87 4.43 0.97
C VAL A 33 6.23 4.65 1.65
N HIS A 34 6.61 5.91 1.86
CA HIS A 34 7.90 6.27 2.48
C HIS A 34 7.76 7.28 3.63
N GLY A 35 6.56 7.50 4.15
CA GLY A 35 6.28 8.56 5.11
C GLY A 35 5.66 8.07 6.41
N LYS A 36 5.23 9.04 7.22
CA LYS A 36 4.68 8.84 8.57
C LYS A 36 3.51 7.86 8.61
N MET A 37 2.64 7.85 7.60
CA MET A 37 1.48 6.94 7.57
C MET A 37 1.94 5.48 7.60
N GLY A 38 2.98 5.14 6.85
CA GLY A 38 3.56 3.79 6.88
C GLY A 38 4.16 3.41 8.24
N ILE A 39 4.76 4.37 8.92
CA ILE A 39 5.34 4.20 10.27
C ILE A 39 4.23 3.99 11.30
N ALA A 40 3.14 4.77 11.23
CA ALA A 40 1.99 4.62 12.10
C ALA A 40 1.36 3.22 11.97
N ILE A 41 1.20 2.71 10.72
CA ILE A 41 0.73 1.34 10.47
C ILE A 41 1.60 0.32 11.21
N PHE A 42 2.92 0.42 11.09
CA PHE A 42 3.83 -0.48 11.80
C PHE A 42 3.63 -0.41 13.32
N PHE A 43 3.54 0.79 13.90
CA PHE A 43 3.41 0.94 15.35
C PHE A 43 2.09 0.42 15.91
N PHE A 44 0.97 0.50 15.18
CA PHE A 44 -0.27 -0.16 15.59
C PHE A 44 -0.12 -1.68 15.67
N HIS A 45 0.49 -2.31 14.67
CA HIS A 45 0.80 -3.74 14.70
C HIS A 45 1.79 -4.09 15.81
N TYR A 46 2.81 -3.24 16.02
CA TYR A 46 3.81 -3.45 17.07
C TYR A 46 3.21 -3.30 18.48
N ALA A 47 2.25 -2.40 18.67
CA ALA A 47 1.49 -2.26 19.91
C ALA A 47 0.72 -3.54 20.24
N GLN A 48 0.05 -4.15 19.26
CA GLN A 48 -0.63 -5.43 19.44
C GLN A 48 0.34 -6.56 19.74
N TYR A 49 1.46 -6.62 19.02
CA TYR A 49 2.48 -7.64 19.24
C TYR A 49 3.07 -7.60 20.66
N THR A 50 3.35 -6.41 21.18
CA THR A 50 3.96 -6.20 22.50
C THR A 50 2.94 -6.06 23.64
N ASN A 51 1.66 -5.89 23.30
CA ASN A 51 0.60 -5.50 24.23
C ASN A 51 0.94 -4.22 25.02
N ASN A 52 1.56 -3.24 24.35
CA ASN A 52 1.97 -1.97 24.94
C ASN A 52 1.35 -0.79 24.17
N MET A 53 0.37 -0.14 24.80
CA MET A 53 -0.38 0.97 24.22
C MET A 53 0.47 2.21 23.94
N LEU A 54 1.64 2.38 24.56
CA LEU A 54 2.52 3.51 24.27
C LEU A 54 2.95 3.56 22.79
N PHE A 55 3.02 2.41 22.12
CA PHE A 55 3.29 2.35 20.69
C PHE A 55 2.08 2.80 19.86
N ALA A 56 0.86 2.50 20.31
CA ALA A 56 -0.35 3.01 19.67
C ALA A 56 -0.49 4.52 19.89
N ASP A 57 -0.18 5.03 21.08
CA ASP A 57 -0.15 6.47 21.37
C ASP A 57 0.85 7.19 20.44
N TYR A 58 2.05 6.63 20.27
CA TYR A 58 3.02 7.17 19.31
C TYR A 58 2.50 7.13 17.85
N ALA A 59 1.79 6.06 17.46
CA ALA A 59 1.16 5.99 16.15
C ALA A 59 0.11 7.09 15.96
N MET A 60 -0.69 7.38 17.00
CA MET A 60 -1.65 8.48 17.00
C MET A 60 -0.97 9.85 16.88
N ASP A 61 0.14 10.09 17.59
CA ASP A 61 0.91 11.33 17.44
C ASP A 61 1.39 11.55 16.00
N LEU A 62 1.76 10.48 15.30
CA LEU A 62 2.13 10.55 13.88
C LEU A 62 0.92 10.86 13.00
N ILE A 63 -0.25 10.29 13.30
CA ILE A 63 -1.51 10.58 12.60
C ILE A 63 -1.90 12.04 12.76
N ASP A 64 -1.83 12.59 13.97
CA ASP A 64 -2.11 14.00 14.23
C ASP A 64 -1.15 14.91 13.45
N GLN A 65 0.14 14.56 13.40
CA GLN A 65 1.10 15.30 12.58
C GLN A 65 0.81 15.20 11.09
N ILE A 66 0.35 14.05 10.60
CA ILE A 66 -0.06 13.89 9.20
C ILE A 66 -1.23 14.83 8.91
N LEU A 67 -2.30 14.77 9.71
CA LEU A 67 -3.50 15.60 9.51
C LEU A 67 -3.17 17.09 9.56
N ASN A 68 -2.31 17.52 10.49
CA ASN A 68 -1.86 18.91 10.59
C ASN A 68 -1.01 19.39 9.39
N GLN A 69 -0.42 18.48 8.62
CA GLN A 69 0.31 18.81 7.39
C GLN A 69 -0.58 18.89 6.15
N LEU A 70 -1.82 18.40 6.23
CA LEU A 70 -2.73 18.37 5.09
C LEU A 70 -3.39 19.73 4.86
N HIS A 71 -3.56 20.06 3.59
CA HIS A 71 -4.22 21.28 3.16
C HIS A 71 -4.85 21.08 1.78
N VAL A 72 -5.71 22.02 1.34
CA VAL A 72 -6.46 21.92 0.08
C VAL A 72 -5.62 21.63 -1.18
N ASN A 73 -4.35 22.03 -1.18
CA ASN A 73 -3.42 21.80 -2.30
C ASN A 73 -2.48 20.60 -2.10
N SER A 74 -2.73 19.74 -1.11
CA SER A 74 -1.86 18.60 -0.85
C SER A 74 -1.85 17.68 -2.08
N PRO A 75 -0.72 17.02 -2.39
CA PRO A 75 -0.67 16.11 -3.53
C PRO A 75 -1.74 15.03 -3.42
N ALA A 76 -2.41 14.69 -4.52
CA ALA A 76 -3.41 13.63 -4.53
C ALA A 76 -2.81 12.22 -4.66
N ASN A 77 -1.56 12.11 -5.12
CA ASN A 77 -0.93 10.82 -5.44
C ASN A 77 -0.85 9.85 -4.26
N TYR A 78 -0.72 8.57 -4.59
CA TYR A 78 -0.70 7.50 -3.61
C TYR A 78 0.59 7.49 -2.77
N LYS A 79 1.74 7.77 -3.39
CA LYS A 79 3.04 7.62 -2.73
C LYS A 79 3.24 8.57 -1.55
N LYS A 80 2.91 9.85 -1.73
CA LYS A 80 3.16 10.93 -0.76
C LYS A 80 1.92 11.75 -0.40
N GLY A 81 0.77 11.44 -0.98
CA GLY A 81 -0.41 12.28 -0.98
C GLY A 81 -1.67 11.64 -0.40
N ILE A 82 -2.79 12.34 -0.60
CA ILE A 82 -4.09 12.02 -0.01
C ILE A 82 -4.57 10.62 -0.36
N ALA A 83 -4.37 10.13 -1.59
CA ALA A 83 -4.83 8.80 -1.96
C ALA A 83 -4.21 7.70 -1.07
N GLY A 84 -2.89 7.77 -0.83
CA GLY A 84 -2.22 6.78 0.02
C GLY A 84 -2.55 6.95 1.48
N ILE A 85 -2.68 8.20 1.95
CA ILE A 85 -3.08 8.50 3.33
C ILE A 85 -4.48 7.94 3.60
N GLY A 86 -5.45 8.20 2.72
CA GLY A 86 -6.80 7.69 2.85
C GLY A 86 -6.88 6.15 2.78
N VAL A 87 -6.08 5.51 1.94
CA VAL A 87 -5.97 4.04 1.91
C VAL A 87 -5.30 3.50 3.19
N GLY A 88 -4.34 4.23 3.76
CA GLY A 88 -3.75 3.90 5.06
C GLY A 88 -4.77 3.96 6.21
N PHE A 89 -5.62 4.99 6.22
CA PHE A 89 -6.72 5.09 7.18
C PHE A 89 -7.75 3.95 7.02
N ASP A 90 -8.19 3.66 5.80
CA ASP A 90 -9.07 2.51 5.54
C ASP A 90 -8.45 1.19 5.99
N TYR A 91 -7.14 1.00 5.78
CA TYR A 91 -6.42 -0.17 6.30
C TYR A 91 -6.48 -0.23 7.83
N MET A 92 -6.24 0.87 8.53
CA MET A 92 -6.30 0.92 9.99
C MET A 92 -7.70 0.63 10.53
N ILE A 93 -8.75 1.19 9.91
CA ILE A 93 -10.15 0.90 10.25
C ILE A 93 -10.43 -0.60 10.11
N ARG A 94 -10.07 -1.21 8.97
CA ARG A 94 -10.32 -2.64 8.73
C ARG A 94 -9.58 -3.57 9.68
N ASN A 95 -8.49 -3.09 10.29
CA ASN A 95 -7.74 -3.82 11.31
C ASN A 95 -8.19 -3.48 12.75
N ASN A 96 -9.25 -2.68 12.92
CA ASN A 96 -9.77 -2.21 14.20
C ASN A 96 -8.73 -1.42 15.02
N PHE A 97 -7.85 -0.68 14.36
CA PHE A 97 -6.89 0.20 15.03
C PHE A 97 -7.45 1.59 15.30
N LEU A 98 -8.37 2.05 14.44
CA LEU A 98 -8.97 3.36 14.51
C LEU A 98 -10.49 3.26 14.34
N ASP A 99 -11.20 4.02 15.17
CA ASP A 99 -12.58 4.43 14.92
C ASP A 99 -12.52 5.86 14.38
N ILE A 100 -12.75 6.03 13.09
CA ILE A 100 -12.62 7.34 12.42
C ILE A 100 -13.98 8.00 12.28
N GLU A 101 -14.05 9.29 12.60
CA GLU A 101 -15.21 10.14 12.35
C GLU A 101 -15.37 10.42 10.84
N ASP A 102 -16.61 10.41 10.35
CA ASP A 102 -16.90 10.56 8.91
C ASP A 102 -16.26 11.82 8.29
N ASP A 103 -16.15 12.89 9.06
CA ASP A 103 -15.68 14.23 8.69
C ASP A 103 -14.27 14.25 8.07
N ILE A 104 -13.29 13.50 8.63
CA ILE A 104 -11.92 13.46 8.10
C ILE A 104 -11.91 12.90 6.67
N CYS A 105 -12.80 11.95 6.41
CA CYS A 105 -12.86 11.32 5.10
C CYS A 105 -13.55 12.22 4.05
N GLU A 106 -14.43 13.13 4.45
CA GLU A 106 -15.11 14.05 3.53
C GLU A 106 -14.13 15.03 2.87
N ASP A 107 -13.18 15.57 3.64
CA ASP A 107 -12.14 16.46 3.12
C ASP A 107 -11.23 15.73 2.11
N PHE A 108 -10.92 14.46 2.38
CA PHE A 108 -10.16 13.62 1.45
C PHE A 108 -10.96 13.35 0.19
N ASP A 109 -12.25 12.99 0.33
CA ASP A 109 -13.17 12.73 -0.78
C ASP A 109 -13.26 13.96 -1.70
N GLY A 110 -13.37 15.17 -1.13
CA GLY A 110 -13.39 16.43 -1.89
C GLY A 110 -12.10 16.67 -2.68
N ARG A 111 -10.93 16.51 -2.04
CA ARG A 111 -9.63 16.68 -2.71
C ARG A 111 -9.40 15.63 -3.80
N MET A 112 -9.79 14.39 -3.55
CA MET A 112 -9.64 13.28 -4.50
C MET A 112 -10.63 13.39 -5.66
N TYR A 113 -11.83 13.93 -5.44
CA TYR A 113 -12.81 14.15 -6.51
C TYR A 113 -12.27 15.19 -7.48
N ARG A 114 -11.71 16.29 -6.94
CA ARG A 114 -11.02 17.29 -7.74
C ARG A 114 -9.85 16.71 -8.54
N ALA A 115 -9.08 15.80 -7.94
CA ALA A 115 -7.94 15.15 -8.58
C ALA A 115 -8.34 14.35 -9.83
N VAL A 116 -9.47 13.65 -9.77
CA VAL A 116 -9.97 12.82 -10.89
C VAL A 116 -10.66 13.66 -11.97
N LYS A 117 -11.37 14.72 -11.58
CA LYS A 117 -12.27 15.46 -12.49
C LYS A 117 -11.64 16.69 -13.13
N TYR A 118 -10.71 17.35 -12.44
CA TYR A 118 -10.30 18.71 -12.81
C TYR A 118 -8.79 18.89 -12.87
N ASP A 119 -8.03 18.22 -12.00
CA ASP A 119 -6.56 18.36 -12.00
C ASP A 119 -5.95 17.59 -13.18
N PRO A 120 -4.81 18.05 -13.74
CA PRO A 120 -4.03 17.24 -14.65
C PRO A 120 -3.44 16.03 -13.91
N TRP A 121 -3.53 14.86 -14.52
CA TRP A 121 -2.88 13.63 -14.05
C TRP A 121 -1.58 13.39 -14.82
N GLN A 122 -0.66 12.65 -14.20
CA GLN A 122 0.70 12.46 -14.72
C GLN A 122 0.82 11.23 -15.62
N ASP A 123 0.35 10.10 -15.11
CA ASP A 123 0.50 8.77 -15.70
C ASP A 123 -0.59 7.81 -15.16
N PHE A 124 -0.52 6.54 -15.55
CA PHE A 124 -1.39 5.49 -15.02
C PHE A 124 -0.75 4.68 -13.87
N SER A 125 0.39 5.12 -13.32
CA SER A 125 1.08 4.41 -12.22
C SER A 125 0.29 4.49 -10.91
N GLN A 126 0.48 3.50 -10.04
CA GLN A 126 -0.14 3.47 -8.72
C GLN A 126 0.40 4.60 -7.86
N TYR A 127 1.71 4.88 -7.93
CA TYR A 127 2.36 5.81 -7.00
C TYR A 127 2.15 7.27 -7.33
N ASN A 128 2.05 7.64 -8.61
CA ASN A 128 1.92 9.05 -9.02
C ASN A 128 0.62 9.34 -9.78
N GLY A 129 -0.02 8.31 -10.32
CA GLY A 129 -1.04 8.43 -11.35
C GLY A 129 -2.45 7.99 -10.95
N LEU A 130 -3.25 7.76 -12.00
CA LEU A 130 -4.69 7.54 -11.90
C LEU A 130 -5.06 6.24 -11.18
N THR A 131 -4.29 5.17 -11.33
CA THR A 131 -4.58 3.90 -10.65
C THR A 131 -4.46 4.06 -9.14
N GLY A 132 -3.52 4.88 -8.67
CA GLY A 132 -3.41 5.30 -7.26
C GLY A 132 -4.63 6.05 -6.74
N TYR A 133 -5.19 6.95 -7.54
CA TYR A 133 -6.46 7.62 -7.21
C TYR A 133 -7.60 6.60 -7.16
N GLY A 134 -7.59 5.63 -8.06
CA GLY A 134 -8.54 4.53 -8.08
C GLY A 134 -8.49 3.67 -6.82
N ARG A 135 -7.29 3.36 -6.30
CA ARG A 135 -7.12 2.63 -5.03
C ARG A 135 -7.83 3.32 -3.87
N TYR A 136 -7.76 4.65 -3.80
CA TYR A 136 -8.51 5.43 -2.83
C TYR A 136 -10.02 5.24 -3.03
N TRP A 137 -10.53 5.46 -4.24
CA TRP A 137 -11.98 5.36 -4.47
C TRP A 137 -12.55 3.97 -4.26
N MET A 138 -11.76 2.91 -4.44
CA MET A 138 -12.16 1.54 -4.09
C MET A 138 -12.48 1.38 -2.61
N THR A 139 -11.73 2.03 -1.71
CA THR A 139 -12.00 1.93 -0.26
C THR A 139 -13.32 2.58 0.11
N ARG A 140 -13.66 3.68 -0.59
CA ARG A 140 -14.89 4.45 -0.38
C ARG A 140 -16.16 3.72 -0.86
N LEU A 141 -16.04 2.66 -1.66
CA LEU A 141 -17.19 1.84 -2.08
C LEU A 141 -17.90 1.13 -0.91
N ASN A 142 -17.18 0.89 0.19
CA ASN A 142 -17.72 0.22 1.37
C ASN A 142 -18.56 1.16 2.26
N PHE A 143 -18.60 2.46 1.95
CA PHE A 143 -19.27 3.47 2.76
C PHE A 143 -20.47 4.04 1.97
N PRO A 144 -21.70 4.03 2.52
CA PRO A 144 -22.91 4.42 1.79
C PRO A 144 -22.86 5.84 1.22
N THR A 145 -22.38 6.80 2.00
CA THR A 145 -22.36 8.22 1.65
C THR A 145 -21.47 8.52 0.43
N PRO A 146 -20.17 8.15 0.42
CA PRO A 146 -19.28 8.44 -0.71
C PRO A 146 -19.41 7.44 -1.87
N ALA A 147 -20.11 6.30 -1.73
CA ALA A 147 -20.14 5.23 -2.73
C ALA A 147 -20.57 5.70 -4.12
N MET A 148 -21.48 6.68 -4.22
CA MET A 148 -21.90 7.22 -5.50
C MET A 148 -20.76 7.97 -6.21
N GLN A 149 -20.06 8.85 -5.49
CA GLN A 149 -18.90 9.60 -6.01
C GLN A 149 -17.75 8.66 -6.35
N ALA A 150 -17.52 7.63 -5.53
CA ALA A 150 -16.54 6.59 -5.77
C ALA A 150 -16.79 5.88 -7.11
N ARG A 151 -18.02 5.43 -7.36
CA ARG A 151 -18.39 4.79 -8.64
C ARG A 151 -18.20 5.72 -9.83
N GLU A 152 -18.53 7.00 -9.68
CA GLU A 152 -18.36 8.00 -10.73
C GLU A 152 -16.87 8.22 -11.07
N CYS A 153 -16.02 8.34 -10.05
CA CYS A 153 -14.58 8.52 -10.23
C CYS A 153 -13.92 7.27 -10.81
N LEU A 154 -14.25 6.08 -10.31
CA LEU A 154 -13.74 4.81 -10.83
C LEU A 154 -14.14 4.61 -12.30
N THR A 155 -15.39 4.92 -12.67
CA THR A 155 -15.84 4.85 -14.06
C THR A 155 -15.05 5.82 -14.94
N SER A 156 -14.73 7.01 -14.44
CA SER A 156 -13.95 8.01 -15.18
C SER A 156 -12.50 7.53 -15.41
N ILE A 157 -11.88 6.94 -14.39
CA ILE A 157 -10.52 6.39 -14.48
C ILE A 157 -10.48 5.22 -15.48
N VAL A 158 -11.42 4.28 -15.41
CA VAL A 158 -11.49 3.15 -16.35
C VAL A 158 -11.66 3.64 -17.77
N LYS A 159 -12.53 4.62 -18.01
CA LYS A 159 -12.71 5.22 -19.34
C LYS A 159 -11.41 5.82 -19.88
N LEU A 160 -10.64 6.53 -19.05
CA LEU A 160 -9.34 7.08 -19.46
C LEU A 160 -8.33 5.99 -19.82
N ILE A 161 -8.31 4.89 -19.05
CA ILE A 161 -7.48 3.72 -19.35
C ILE A 161 -7.88 3.10 -20.70
N GLU A 162 -9.18 2.94 -20.97
CA GLU A 162 -9.68 2.40 -22.24
C GLU A 162 -9.30 3.28 -23.43
N GLU A 163 -9.41 4.60 -23.28
CA GLU A 163 -9.10 5.59 -24.33
C GLU A 163 -7.59 5.63 -24.68
N HIS A 164 -6.71 5.38 -23.69
CA HIS A 164 -5.26 5.48 -23.87
C HIS A 164 -4.56 4.12 -23.85
N LEU A 165 -5.30 3.01 -23.92
CA LEU A 165 -4.78 1.65 -23.77
C LEU A 165 -3.52 1.35 -24.61
N PRO A 166 -3.41 1.81 -25.89
CA PRO A 166 -2.21 1.58 -26.71
C PRO A 166 -0.97 2.37 -26.26
N ASP A 167 -1.17 3.47 -25.54
CA ASP A 167 -0.12 4.44 -25.17
C ASP A 167 0.42 4.21 -23.74
N ILE A 168 -0.18 3.29 -22.98
CA ILE A 168 0.25 2.96 -21.61
C ILE A 168 1.63 2.30 -21.63
N SER A 169 2.58 2.93 -20.94
CA SER A 169 3.97 2.48 -20.87
C SER A 169 4.12 1.13 -20.17
N ALA A 170 5.14 0.34 -20.52
CA ALA A 170 5.40 -0.96 -19.90
C ALA A 170 5.55 -0.89 -18.37
N GLU A 171 6.02 0.24 -17.84
CA GLU A 171 6.17 0.45 -16.40
C GLU A 171 4.81 0.62 -15.68
N GLU A 172 3.79 1.10 -16.39
CA GLU A 172 2.45 1.37 -15.86
C GLU A 172 1.47 0.22 -16.09
N GLN A 173 1.69 -0.61 -17.10
CA GLN A 173 0.79 -1.70 -17.51
C GLN A 173 0.42 -2.62 -16.34
N ILE A 174 1.39 -2.94 -15.48
CA ILE A 174 1.13 -3.83 -14.35
C ILE A 174 0.27 -3.15 -13.27
N ASP A 175 0.47 -1.87 -13.01
CA ASP A 175 -0.33 -1.09 -12.05
C ASP A 175 -1.79 -1.00 -12.54
N VAL A 176 -1.97 -0.76 -13.84
CA VAL A 176 -3.28 -0.73 -14.50
C VAL A 176 -3.96 -2.08 -14.42
N TYR A 177 -3.25 -3.16 -14.74
CA TYR A 177 -3.80 -4.51 -14.67
C TYR A 177 -4.23 -4.88 -13.25
N CYS A 178 -3.35 -4.65 -12.24
CA CYS A 178 -3.66 -4.88 -10.83
C CYS A 178 -4.87 -4.06 -10.36
N PHE A 179 -4.97 -2.80 -10.79
CA PHE A 179 -6.11 -1.94 -10.48
C PHE A 179 -7.41 -2.49 -11.08
N LEU A 180 -7.45 -2.83 -12.36
CA LEU A 180 -8.64 -3.36 -13.01
C LEU A 180 -9.08 -4.70 -12.41
N TYR A 181 -8.11 -5.56 -12.08
CA TYR A 181 -8.35 -6.84 -11.42
C TYR A 181 -9.02 -6.62 -10.05
N ASP A 182 -8.46 -5.76 -9.21
CA ASP A 182 -9.02 -5.50 -7.88
C ASP A 182 -10.40 -4.82 -7.97
N LEU A 183 -10.62 -4.00 -8.98
CA LEU A 183 -11.92 -3.37 -9.21
C LEU A 183 -12.99 -4.40 -9.56
N GLN A 184 -12.63 -5.38 -10.39
CA GLN A 184 -13.49 -6.49 -10.74
C GLN A 184 -13.87 -7.30 -9.51
N GLU A 185 -12.88 -7.74 -8.72
CA GLU A 185 -13.09 -8.52 -7.50
C GLU A 185 -14.01 -7.79 -6.51
N ILE A 186 -13.79 -6.50 -6.27
CA ILE A 186 -14.62 -5.70 -5.34
C ILE A 186 -16.04 -5.52 -5.89
N SER A 187 -16.18 -5.32 -7.21
CA SER A 187 -17.50 -5.11 -7.83
C SER A 187 -18.35 -6.37 -7.87
N GLY A 188 -17.74 -7.56 -7.78
CA GLY A 188 -18.41 -8.84 -8.00
C GLY A 188 -19.09 -8.94 -9.38
N SER A 189 -18.61 -8.18 -10.36
CA SER A 189 -19.20 -8.08 -11.70
C SER A 189 -18.17 -8.40 -12.77
N ASP A 190 -18.59 -9.10 -13.83
CA ASP A 190 -17.75 -9.40 -14.99
C ASP A 190 -17.58 -8.19 -15.93
N ARG A 191 -17.86 -6.98 -15.45
CA ARG A 191 -17.86 -5.75 -16.26
C ARG A 191 -16.49 -5.50 -16.89
N TYR A 192 -15.41 -5.80 -16.18
CA TYR A 192 -14.05 -5.49 -16.63
C TYR A 192 -13.33 -6.70 -17.23
N THR A 193 -13.99 -7.87 -17.32
CA THR A 193 -13.37 -9.12 -17.80
C THR A 193 -12.84 -8.95 -19.22
N GLY A 194 -13.62 -8.35 -20.12
CA GLY A 194 -13.18 -8.10 -21.49
C GLY A 194 -11.98 -7.16 -21.58
N LEU A 195 -11.94 -6.11 -20.75
CA LEU A 195 -10.80 -5.18 -20.70
C LEU A 195 -9.55 -5.87 -20.14
N LEU A 196 -9.70 -6.67 -19.08
CA LEU A 196 -8.61 -7.48 -18.51
C LEU A 196 -8.04 -8.48 -19.51
N GLU A 197 -8.90 -9.17 -20.27
CA GLU A 197 -8.48 -10.07 -21.36
C GLU A 197 -7.74 -9.33 -22.47
N GLN A 198 -8.22 -8.14 -22.83
CA GLN A 198 -7.56 -7.27 -23.80
C GLN A 198 -6.18 -6.84 -23.31
N CYS A 199 -6.06 -6.38 -22.06
CA CYS A 199 -4.78 -6.04 -21.42
C CYS A 199 -3.82 -7.23 -21.43
N ARG A 200 -4.29 -8.44 -21.05
CA ARG A 200 -3.48 -9.68 -21.09
C ARG A 200 -2.94 -9.96 -22.48
N ARG A 201 -3.77 -9.77 -23.52
CA ARG A 201 -3.40 -10.03 -24.90
C ARG A 201 -2.41 -8.99 -25.46
N ILE A 202 -2.63 -7.71 -25.17
CA ILE A 202 -1.81 -6.61 -25.72
C ILE A 202 -0.46 -6.53 -25.01
N TRP A 203 -0.44 -6.67 -23.68
CA TRP A 203 0.75 -6.43 -22.86
C TRP A 203 1.50 -7.72 -22.47
N GLY A 204 0.95 -8.90 -22.77
CA GLY A 204 1.61 -10.16 -22.45
C GLY A 204 1.70 -10.45 -20.94
N VAL A 205 0.74 -9.96 -20.15
CA VAL A 205 0.69 -10.07 -18.67
C VAL A 205 0.64 -11.53 -18.15
N GLN A 206 0.45 -12.52 -19.03
CA GLN A 206 0.55 -13.93 -18.67
C GLN A 206 1.98 -14.44 -18.51
N SER A 207 3.01 -13.68 -18.92
CA SER A 207 4.39 -14.06 -18.60
C SER A 207 4.65 -13.86 -17.10
N PRO A 208 5.09 -14.89 -16.36
CA PRO A 208 5.56 -14.74 -14.99
C PRO A 208 6.57 -13.59 -14.84
N ASP A 209 7.34 -13.33 -15.90
CA ASP A 209 8.38 -12.30 -15.93
C ASP A 209 7.81 -10.87 -15.82
N LEU A 210 6.58 -10.60 -16.28
CA LEU A 210 6.01 -9.25 -16.25
C LEU A 210 5.63 -8.82 -14.83
N ILE A 211 5.08 -9.75 -14.03
CA ILE A 211 4.75 -9.48 -12.62
C ILE A 211 6.01 -9.59 -11.73
N GLN A 212 7.04 -10.31 -12.15
CA GLN A 212 8.34 -10.26 -11.47
C GLN A 212 9.00 -8.88 -11.55
N ALA A 213 8.63 -8.05 -12.52
CA ALA A 213 9.28 -6.77 -12.76
C ALA A 213 8.65 -5.57 -12.04
N ILE A 214 7.53 -5.70 -11.28
CA ILE A 214 6.74 -4.58 -10.71
C ILE A 214 7.64 -3.36 -10.36
N PRO A 215 7.78 -2.37 -11.27
CA PRO A 215 8.92 -1.47 -11.22
C PRO A 215 8.92 -0.57 -9.99
N ARG A 216 7.71 -0.21 -9.55
CA ARG A 216 7.50 0.66 -8.39
C ARG A 216 8.08 0.09 -7.08
N LEU A 217 8.20 -1.23 -6.96
CA LEU A 217 8.67 -1.89 -5.72
C LEU A 217 10.20 -1.84 -5.54
N LYS A 218 10.96 -1.57 -6.61
CA LYS A 218 12.43 -1.56 -6.61
C LYS A 218 13.05 -2.84 -6.04
N GLU A 219 14.38 -2.90 -5.98
CA GLU A 219 15.12 -3.99 -5.36
C GLU A 219 15.36 -3.71 -3.87
N SER A 220 14.61 -4.43 -3.02
CA SER A 220 14.80 -4.47 -1.56
C SER A 220 14.17 -5.73 -0.98
N VAL A 221 14.43 -6.05 0.29
CA VAL A 221 13.79 -7.18 0.97
C VAL A 221 12.27 -7.06 0.89
N VAL A 222 11.74 -5.87 1.19
CA VAL A 222 10.31 -5.59 1.11
C VAL A 222 9.77 -5.70 -0.32
N GLY A 223 10.46 -5.09 -1.29
CA GLY A 223 10.05 -5.11 -2.68
C GLY A 223 10.04 -6.54 -3.26
N ASN A 224 11.03 -7.35 -2.90
CA ASN A 224 11.12 -8.76 -3.31
C ASN A 224 9.95 -9.59 -2.76
N ILE A 225 9.69 -9.48 -1.45
CA ILE A 225 8.57 -10.20 -0.81
C ILE A 225 7.23 -9.72 -1.37
N ALA A 226 7.08 -8.41 -1.58
CA ALA A 226 5.89 -7.83 -2.16
C ALA A 226 5.65 -8.34 -3.58
N ARG A 227 6.69 -8.44 -4.42
CA ARG A 227 6.61 -9.01 -5.77
C ARG A 227 6.13 -10.45 -5.75
N VAL A 228 6.70 -11.30 -4.88
CA VAL A 228 6.27 -12.71 -4.76
C VAL A 228 4.80 -12.79 -4.35
N TYR A 229 4.39 -12.04 -3.34
CA TYR A 229 3.01 -12.04 -2.87
C TYR A 229 2.02 -11.57 -3.95
N LEU A 230 2.33 -10.45 -4.63
CA LEU A 230 1.46 -9.91 -5.68
C LEU A 230 1.42 -10.82 -6.92
N HIS A 231 2.53 -11.49 -7.26
CA HIS A 231 2.58 -12.51 -8.31
C HIS A 231 1.54 -13.60 -8.07
N HIS A 232 1.55 -14.20 -6.88
CA HIS A 232 0.58 -15.23 -6.53
C HIS A 232 -0.86 -14.71 -6.54
N ARG A 233 -1.09 -13.51 -5.99
CA ARG A 233 -2.43 -12.89 -5.95
C ARG A 233 -3.02 -12.70 -7.35
N TYR A 234 -2.26 -12.13 -8.29
CA TYR A 234 -2.79 -11.72 -9.60
C TYR A 234 -2.71 -12.80 -10.68
N LEU A 235 -1.91 -13.86 -10.48
CA LEU A 235 -1.87 -15.03 -11.37
C LEU A 235 -2.68 -16.23 -10.84
N HIS A 236 -3.31 -16.10 -9.68
CA HIS A 236 -4.06 -17.18 -9.01
C HIS A 236 -3.21 -18.43 -8.74
N GLU A 237 -1.90 -18.26 -8.54
CA GLU A 237 -1.03 -19.35 -8.11
C GLU A 237 -1.19 -19.58 -6.60
N PRO A 238 -1.09 -20.82 -6.11
CA PRO A 238 -1.21 -21.10 -4.67
C PRO A 238 -0.18 -20.30 -3.85
N ILE A 239 -0.69 -19.47 -2.94
CA ILE A 239 0.08 -18.44 -2.19
C ILE A 239 0.97 -19.06 -1.10
N HIS A 240 0.53 -20.17 -0.49
CA HIS A 240 0.98 -20.55 0.85
C HIS A 240 2.44 -21.02 0.92
N ASP A 241 2.87 -21.92 0.05
CA ASP A 241 4.18 -22.54 0.25
C ASP A 241 5.34 -21.56 -0.02
N ASN A 242 5.29 -20.77 -1.10
CA ASN A 242 6.41 -19.91 -1.48
C ASN A 242 6.54 -18.64 -0.61
N VAL A 243 5.44 -17.99 -0.24
CA VAL A 243 5.50 -16.80 0.63
C VAL A 243 5.96 -17.20 2.03
N ASP A 244 5.45 -18.29 2.58
CA ASP A 244 5.89 -18.78 3.90
C ASP A 244 7.34 -19.24 3.90
N ILE A 245 7.81 -19.87 2.81
CA ILE A 245 9.23 -20.21 2.63
C ILE A 245 10.07 -18.92 2.60
N THR A 246 9.66 -17.92 1.82
CA THR A 246 10.39 -16.65 1.70
C THR A 246 10.45 -15.92 3.04
N LEU A 247 9.34 -15.87 3.79
CA LEU A 247 9.29 -15.29 5.14
C LEU A 247 10.19 -16.04 6.12
N LYS A 248 10.32 -17.37 6.00
CA LYS A 248 11.24 -18.14 6.86
C LYS A 248 12.72 -17.93 6.52
N GLN A 249 13.02 -17.31 5.38
CA GLN A 249 14.37 -17.07 4.85
C GLN A 249 14.72 -15.57 4.75
N ILE A 250 13.97 -14.70 5.43
CA ILE A 250 14.28 -13.26 5.47
C ILE A 250 15.71 -13.05 6.00
N PRO A 251 16.54 -12.25 5.32
CA PRO A 251 17.90 -11.97 5.78
C PRO A 251 17.90 -11.18 7.09
N ASP A 252 18.94 -11.37 7.90
CA ASP A 252 19.17 -10.59 9.12
C ASP A 252 19.26 -9.09 8.80
N LEU A 253 18.83 -8.26 9.75
CA LEU A 253 18.92 -6.80 9.59
C LEU A 253 20.38 -6.33 9.67
N GLU A 254 20.97 -5.96 8.54
CA GLU A 254 22.32 -5.38 8.51
C GLU A 254 22.30 -3.87 8.78
N MET A 255 22.44 -3.42 10.03
CA MET A 255 22.39 -1.97 10.40
C MET A 255 23.34 -1.04 9.60
N GLY A 256 24.45 -1.55 9.07
CA GLY A 256 25.39 -0.79 8.22
C GLY A 256 24.98 -0.63 6.75
N LYS A 257 23.97 -1.40 6.30
CA LYS A 257 23.31 -1.30 4.99
C LYS A 257 21.78 -1.13 5.12
N ALA A 258 21.28 -1.08 6.34
CA ALA A 258 19.88 -1.03 6.74
C ALA A 258 19.20 0.22 6.20
N PRO A 259 17.86 0.19 6.03
CA PRO A 259 17.18 1.11 5.15
C PRO A 259 17.49 2.58 5.45
N VAL A 260 17.77 3.33 4.39
CA VAL A 260 18.01 4.77 4.44
C VAL A 260 16.72 5.55 4.79
N ALA A 261 15.56 4.88 4.72
CA ALA A 261 14.24 5.48 4.91
C ALA A 261 13.45 4.83 6.07
N THR A 262 12.34 5.45 6.46
CA THR A 262 11.51 5.03 7.60
C THR A 262 10.19 4.34 7.21
N GLY A 263 9.66 4.57 6.00
CA GLY A 263 8.33 4.07 5.60
C GLY A 263 8.22 2.59 5.22
N LEU A 264 7.11 2.21 4.60
CA LEU A 264 6.78 0.81 4.27
C LEU A 264 7.65 0.23 3.16
N LEU A 265 7.92 0.98 2.10
CA LEU A 265 8.79 0.50 1.03
C LEU A 265 10.23 0.99 1.27
N ASN A 266 11.18 0.06 1.26
CA ASN A 266 12.61 0.33 1.46
C ASN A 266 12.93 1.06 2.77
N GLY A 267 12.08 0.88 3.79
CA GLY A 267 12.18 1.57 5.07
C GLY A 267 12.04 0.62 6.26
N TYR A 268 12.41 1.11 7.44
CA TYR A 268 12.34 0.35 8.68
C TYR A 268 10.93 -0.16 9.01
N ALA A 269 9.87 0.61 8.71
CA ALA A 269 8.50 0.16 8.96
C ALA A 269 8.14 -1.09 8.14
N GLY A 270 8.53 -1.15 6.87
CA GLY A 270 8.34 -2.33 6.03
C GLY A 270 9.10 -3.56 6.52
N GLU A 271 10.39 -3.38 6.84
CA GLU A 271 11.21 -4.45 7.43
C GLU A 271 10.62 -4.98 8.74
N GLY A 272 10.01 -4.09 9.53
CA GLY A 272 9.29 -4.43 10.76
C GLY A 272 8.03 -5.22 10.48
N MET A 273 7.21 -4.79 9.52
CA MET A 273 5.99 -5.48 9.12
C MET A 273 6.26 -6.90 8.57
N ILE A 274 7.34 -7.08 7.81
CA ILE A 274 7.78 -8.39 7.32
C ILE A 274 8.18 -9.32 8.46
N ARG A 275 8.90 -8.79 9.46
CA ARG A 275 9.30 -9.55 10.65
C ARG A 275 8.11 -9.90 11.54
N LEU A 276 7.13 -9.01 11.68
CA LEU A 276 5.87 -9.33 12.35
C LEU A 276 5.11 -10.43 11.60
N ALA A 277 5.08 -10.38 10.27
CA ALA A 277 4.46 -11.44 9.46
C ALA A 277 5.19 -12.78 9.62
N ALA A 278 6.53 -12.79 9.64
CA ALA A 278 7.32 -14.00 9.86
C ALA A 278 7.12 -14.63 11.25
N LEU A 279 6.67 -13.85 12.23
CA LEU A 279 6.30 -14.33 13.57
C LEU A 279 4.80 -14.70 13.70
N ASP A 280 4.04 -14.67 12.60
CA ASP A 280 2.58 -14.83 12.59
C ASP A 280 1.84 -13.79 13.46
N ARG A 281 2.40 -12.56 13.54
CA ARG A 281 1.87 -11.44 14.35
C ARG A 281 1.24 -10.32 13.52
N ALA A 282 1.44 -10.34 12.21
CA ALA A 282 0.75 -9.47 11.26
C ALA A 282 0.39 -10.28 10.01
N ASN A 283 -0.78 -10.01 9.41
CA ASN A 283 -1.15 -10.64 8.15
C ASN A 283 -0.35 -10.02 6.99
N ILE A 284 0.32 -10.84 6.18
CA ILE A 284 1.14 -10.39 5.03
C ILE A 284 0.34 -9.57 4.00
N SER A 285 -1.00 -9.61 4.03
CA SER A 285 -1.89 -8.81 3.18
C SER A 285 -1.69 -7.30 3.28
N TRP A 286 -0.98 -6.79 4.30
CA TRP A 286 -0.54 -5.39 4.34
C TRP A 286 0.30 -5.00 3.11
N VAL A 287 0.96 -5.96 2.46
CA VAL A 287 1.72 -5.77 1.20
C VAL A 287 0.85 -5.15 0.09
N ASN A 288 -0.48 -5.30 0.14
CA ASN A 288 -1.40 -4.67 -0.81
C ASN A 288 -1.39 -3.13 -0.78
N LEU A 289 -0.77 -2.54 0.24
CA LEU A 289 -0.49 -1.11 0.36
C LEU A 289 0.67 -0.65 -0.52
N LEU A 290 1.41 -1.56 -1.18
CA LEU A 290 2.59 -1.27 -2.00
C LEU A 290 2.33 -1.48 -3.50
#